data_AF-A0A1C5UA69-F1
#
_entry.id   AF-A0A1C5UA69-F1
#
_cell.length_a   1.000
_cell.length_b   1.000
_cell.length_c   1.000
_cell.angle_alpha   90.00
_cell.angle_beta   90.00
_cell.angle_gamma   90.00
#
_symmetry.space_group_name_H-M   'P 1'
#
loop_
_entity.id
_entity.type
_entity.pdbx_description
1 polymer ?
#
loop_
_entity_poly.entity_id
_entity_poly.type
_entity_poly.pdbx_seq_one_letter_code
_entity_poly.pdbx_strand_id
1 'polypeptide(L)'
;MDTIFEIFKTIFPAIITGIFTFLATKYTYNKNIPLDKMEIAYDKIYNPIYHILLQNNSNNICTNQISLDIFVILNKYNDYADRSTLHAFDLYRKSRDKDSFINFKNNINNKYIYLRKRLGYLEPNLIQAYTYSSKNEKSVLRLVLECTVAYITMLAYTLLSASVHTVITWIAFSLICIIIIELLTLFFRNILIYIRKIIKHIKSNNKCRKN
;
A
#
# COMPACT_ATOMS: atom_id res chain seq x y z
N MET A 1 21.89 -35.30 -15.06
CA MET A 1 21.04 -34.47 -14.17
C MET A 1 21.68 -34.30 -12.80
N ASP A 2 22.32 -35.34 -12.26
CA ASP A 2 22.93 -35.33 -10.92
C ASP A 2 24.06 -34.29 -10.76
N THR A 3 24.92 -34.14 -11.77
CA THR A 3 26.02 -33.15 -11.75
C THR A 3 25.54 -31.71 -11.72
N ILE A 4 24.48 -31.37 -12.46
CA ILE A 4 23.89 -30.02 -12.45
C ILE A 4 23.23 -29.74 -11.10
N PHE A 5 22.57 -30.74 -10.52
CA PHE A 5 21.93 -30.63 -9.20
C PHE A 5 22.97 -30.43 -8.08
N GLU A 6 24.10 -31.13 -8.14
CA GLU A 6 25.21 -30.94 -7.19
C GLU A 6 25.90 -29.57 -7.31
N ILE A 7 26.10 -29.09 -8.54
CA ILE A 7 26.61 -27.74 -8.79
C ILE A 7 25.64 -26.70 -8.19
N PHE A 8 24.34 -26.86 -8.42
CA PHE A 8 23.32 -26.00 -7.81
C PHE A 8 23.36 -26.06 -6.29
N LYS A 9 23.43 -27.25 -5.69
CA LYS A 9 23.49 -27.43 -4.23
C LYS A 9 24.71 -26.75 -3.60
N THR A 10 25.80 -26.63 -4.34
CA THR A 10 27.03 -25.97 -3.89
C THR A 10 26.98 -24.46 -4.06
N ILE A 11 26.45 -23.96 -5.19
CA ILE A 11 26.42 -22.52 -5.51
C ILE A 11 25.25 -21.80 -4.83
N PHE A 12 24.12 -22.47 -4.66
CA PHE A 12 22.89 -21.88 -4.15
C PHE A 12 23.02 -21.29 -2.73
N PRO A 13 23.68 -21.96 -1.75
CA PRO A 13 23.96 -21.36 -0.45
C PRO A 13 24.79 -20.07 -0.54
N ALA A 14 25.77 -20.02 -1.46
CA ALA A 14 26.60 -18.83 -1.65
C ALA A 14 25.80 -17.66 -2.27
N ILE A 15 24.95 -17.93 -3.25
CA ILE A 15 24.03 -16.93 -3.83
C ILE A 15 23.07 -16.40 -2.76
N ILE A 16 22.43 -17.31 -2.01
CA ILE A 16 21.52 -16.96 -0.91
C ILE A 16 22.24 -16.08 0.12
N THR A 17 23.41 -16.49 0.55
CA THR A 17 24.21 -15.76 1.54
C THR A 17 24.61 -14.38 1.02
N GLY A 18 25.03 -14.27 -0.25
CA GLY A 18 25.35 -13.00 -0.89
C GLY A 18 24.13 -12.06 -0.96
N ILE A 19 22.96 -12.56 -1.33
CA ILE A 19 21.70 -11.79 -1.36
C ILE A 19 21.33 -11.31 0.05
N PHE A 20 21.33 -12.20 1.04
CA PHE A 20 21.00 -11.82 2.42
C PHE A 20 22.00 -10.82 3.00
N THR A 21 23.29 -11.00 2.73
CA THR A 21 24.34 -10.05 3.17
C THR A 21 24.18 -8.69 2.51
N PHE A 22 23.86 -8.65 1.21
CA PHE A 22 23.56 -7.40 0.50
C PHE A 22 22.34 -6.70 1.10
N LEU A 23 21.25 -7.44 1.34
CA LEU A 23 20.02 -6.91 1.94
C LEU A 23 20.27 -6.39 3.36
N ALA A 24 21.00 -7.15 4.19
CA ALA A 24 21.34 -6.76 5.56
C ALA A 24 22.23 -5.51 5.58
N THR A 25 23.28 -5.47 4.75
CA THR A 25 24.17 -4.31 4.64
C THR A 25 23.40 -3.07 4.18
N LYS A 26 22.55 -3.20 3.16
CA LYS A 26 21.71 -2.11 2.66
C LYS A 26 20.71 -1.63 3.70
N TYR A 27 20.12 -2.54 4.48
CA TYR A 27 19.22 -2.20 5.58
C TYR A 27 19.94 -1.38 6.66
N THR A 28 21.13 -1.83 7.08
CA THR A 28 21.95 -1.14 8.08
C THR A 28 22.39 0.24 7.60
N TYR A 29 22.88 0.35 6.36
CA TYR A 29 23.23 1.64 5.75
C TYR A 29 22.03 2.60 5.73
N ASN A 30 20.87 2.12 5.28
CA ASN A 30 19.65 2.93 5.23
C ASN A 30 19.13 3.35 6.62
N LYS A 31 19.51 2.64 7.70
CA LYS A 31 19.17 3.02 9.07
C LYS A 31 20.04 4.17 9.57
N ASN A 32 21.25 4.31 9.05
CA ASN A 32 22.24 5.30 9.46
C ASN A 32 22.23 6.59 8.62
N ILE A 33 21.19 6.81 7.80
CA ILE A 33 21.05 8.04 7.00
C ILE A 33 20.77 9.22 7.95
N PRO A 34 21.38 10.41 7.73
CA PRO A 34 21.11 11.59 8.54
C PRO A 34 19.63 11.96 8.54
N LEU A 35 19.03 11.93 9.73
CA LEU A 35 17.62 12.23 9.97
C LEU A 35 17.29 13.69 9.62
N ASP A 36 18.21 14.62 9.84
CA ASP A 36 18.02 16.06 9.61
C ASP A 36 17.59 16.36 8.16
N LYS A 37 18.22 15.69 7.18
CA LYS A 37 17.88 15.88 5.76
C LYS A 37 16.49 15.32 5.43
N MET A 38 16.11 14.21 6.09
CA MET A 38 14.77 13.63 5.95
C MET A 38 13.70 14.52 6.58
N GLU A 39 14.01 15.13 7.72
CA GLU A 39 13.12 16.06 8.42
C GLU A 39 12.85 17.30 7.58
N ILE A 40 13.90 17.90 7.00
CA ILE A 40 13.76 19.02 6.05
C ILE A 40 12.90 18.62 4.85
N ALA A 41 13.15 17.46 4.24
CA ALA A 41 12.35 16.98 3.12
C ALA A 41 10.88 16.79 3.52
N TYR A 42 10.62 16.21 4.70
CA TYR A 42 9.28 15.99 5.21
C TYR A 42 8.56 17.32 5.44
N ASP A 43 9.13 18.21 6.25
CA ASP A 43 8.50 19.45 6.69
C ASP A 43 8.34 20.48 5.57
N LYS A 44 9.33 20.58 4.68
CA LYS A 44 9.37 21.64 3.66
C LYS A 44 8.76 21.23 2.34
N ILE A 45 8.71 19.93 2.02
CA ILE A 45 8.23 19.42 0.73
C ILE A 45 7.01 18.55 0.91
N TYR A 46 7.18 17.38 1.52
CA TYR A 46 6.16 16.32 1.42
C TYR A 46 4.92 16.61 2.25
N ASN A 47 5.06 17.11 3.47
CA ASN A 47 3.96 17.50 4.33
C ASN A 47 3.10 18.63 3.72
N PRO A 48 3.66 19.79 3.31
CA PRO A 48 2.85 20.87 2.74
C PRO A 48 2.18 20.47 1.41
N ILE A 49 2.91 19.80 0.51
CA ILE A 49 2.33 19.34 -0.77
C ILE A 49 1.20 18.32 -0.52
N TYR A 50 1.38 17.40 0.44
CA TYR A 50 0.34 16.45 0.82
C TYR A 50 -0.95 17.17 1.25
N HIS A 51 -0.86 18.18 2.11
CA HIS A 51 -2.02 18.94 2.57
C HIS A 51 -2.68 19.76 1.44
N ILE A 52 -1.90 20.37 0.55
CA ILE A 52 -2.43 21.05 -0.66
C ILE A 52 -3.25 20.07 -1.51
N LEU A 53 -2.73 18.86 -1.73
CA LEU A 53 -3.42 17.84 -2.53
C LEU A 53 -4.64 17.25 -1.82
N LEU A 54 -4.63 17.19 -0.49
CA LEU A 54 -5.75 16.67 0.32
C LEU A 54 -6.93 17.65 0.34
N GLN A 55 -6.67 18.94 0.53
CA GLN A 55 -7.73 19.97 0.60
C GLN A 55 -8.48 20.12 -0.73
N ASN A 56 -7.79 19.89 -1.85
CA ASN A 56 -8.34 20.06 -3.20
C ASN A 56 -8.95 18.77 -3.81
N ASN A 57 -9.31 17.79 -2.98
CA ASN A 57 -9.85 16.48 -3.40
C ASN A 57 -11.24 16.55 -4.09
N SER A 58 -11.90 17.72 -4.13
CA SER A 58 -13.24 17.88 -4.69
C SER A 58 -13.20 18.11 -6.20
N ASN A 59 -13.29 17.03 -6.98
CA ASN A 59 -13.74 16.92 -8.39
C ASN A 59 -13.15 17.82 -9.48
N ASN A 60 -12.32 18.81 -9.19
CA ASN A 60 -11.69 19.64 -10.19
C ASN A 60 -10.24 19.20 -10.34
N ILE A 61 -9.92 18.75 -11.55
CA ILE A 61 -8.56 18.51 -12.02
C ILE A 61 -7.78 19.80 -11.74
N CYS A 62 -6.97 19.74 -10.69
CA CYS A 62 -5.82 20.57 -10.37
C CYS A 62 -5.77 21.90 -11.15
N THR A 63 -6.22 22.99 -10.51
CA THR A 63 -6.14 24.34 -11.08
C THR A 63 -4.68 24.72 -11.32
N ASN A 64 -4.41 25.59 -12.31
CA ASN A 64 -3.07 26.14 -12.56
C ASN A 64 -2.44 26.75 -11.29
N GLN A 65 -3.27 27.20 -10.34
CA GLN A 65 -2.80 27.73 -9.07
C GLN A 65 -2.12 26.65 -8.20
N ILE A 66 -2.75 25.48 -8.05
CA ILE A 66 -2.21 24.38 -7.25
C ILE A 66 -0.87 23.90 -7.82
N SER A 67 -0.78 23.80 -9.14
CA SER A 67 0.47 23.39 -9.79
C SER A 67 1.58 24.44 -9.61
N LEU A 68 1.24 25.73 -9.61
CA LEU A 68 2.20 26.81 -9.29
C LEU A 68 2.68 26.74 -7.85
N ASP A 69 1.78 26.58 -6.88
CA ASP A 69 2.14 26.51 -5.46
C ASP A 69 3.09 25.33 -5.18
N ILE A 70 2.81 24.17 -5.78
CA ILE A 70 3.66 22.98 -5.68
C ILE A 70 5.01 23.21 -6.36
N PHE A 71 5.02 23.86 -7.54
CA PHE A 71 6.25 24.19 -8.26
C PHE A 71 7.15 25.11 -7.43
N VAL A 72 6.60 26.13 -6.75
CA VAL A 72 7.37 27.03 -5.88
C VAL A 72 8.06 26.25 -4.76
N ILE A 73 7.36 25.31 -4.12
CA ILE A 73 7.91 24.47 -3.06
C ILE A 73 9.04 23.58 -3.59
N LEU A 74 8.77 22.83 -4.66
CA LEU A 74 9.74 21.89 -5.23
C LEU A 74 10.99 22.60 -5.75
N ASN A 75 10.84 23.77 -6.37
CA ASN A 75 11.97 24.53 -6.88
C ASN A 75 12.82 25.12 -5.74
N LYS A 76 12.18 25.59 -4.66
CA LYS A 76 12.89 26.15 -3.49
C LYS A 76 13.70 25.10 -2.73
N TYR A 77 13.22 23.86 -2.65
CA TYR A 77 13.84 22.78 -1.88
C TYR A 77 14.29 21.59 -2.76
N ASN A 78 14.68 21.87 -4.01
CA ASN A 78 14.99 20.86 -5.02
C ASN A 78 16.02 19.81 -4.54
N ASP A 79 17.04 20.24 -3.79
CA ASP A 79 18.12 19.38 -3.29
C ASP A 79 17.64 18.30 -2.30
N TYR A 80 16.50 18.54 -1.63
CA TYR A 80 15.88 17.63 -0.67
C TYR A 80 14.74 16.81 -1.30
N ALA A 81 14.31 17.17 -2.52
CA ALA A 81 13.28 16.46 -3.23
C ALA A 81 13.82 15.15 -3.81
N ASP A 82 13.04 14.07 -3.69
CA ASP A 82 13.38 12.83 -4.36
C ASP A 82 13.26 13.00 -5.88
N ARG A 83 14.23 12.45 -6.63
CA ARG A 83 14.25 12.53 -8.10
C ARG A 83 12.97 11.97 -8.73
N SER A 84 12.37 10.94 -8.14
CA SER A 84 11.09 10.40 -8.63
C SER A 84 9.94 11.38 -8.43
N THR A 85 9.97 12.19 -7.37
CA THR A 85 8.96 13.23 -7.12
C THR A 85 9.04 14.34 -8.16
N LEU A 86 10.26 14.83 -8.44
CA LEU A 86 10.50 15.84 -9.46
C LEU A 86 10.04 15.35 -10.84
N HIS A 87 10.44 14.12 -11.20
CA HIS A 87 10.07 13.52 -12.46
C HIS A 87 8.55 13.33 -12.61
N ALA A 88 7.88 12.84 -11.56
CA ALA A 88 6.44 12.67 -11.58
C ALA A 88 5.70 14.01 -11.71
N PHE A 89 6.22 15.06 -11.07
CA PHE A 89 5.67 16.41 -11.19
C PHE A 89 5.86 16.99 -12.60
N ASP A 90 7.04 16.82 -13.19
CA ASP A 90 7.33 17.26 -14.56
C ASP A 90 6.46 16.58 -15.59
N LEU A 91 6.26 15.26 -15.46
CA LEU A 91 5.34 14.50 -16.31
C LEU A 91 3.94 15.07 -16.22
N TYR A 92 3.43 15.23 -15.00
CA TYR A 92 2.11 15.83 -14.75
C TYR A 92 1.98 17.22 -15.37
N ARG A 93 3.00 18.08 -15.24
CA ARG A 93 2.98 19.45 -15.80
C ARG A 93 2.95 19.45 -17.33
N LYS A 94 3.64 18.51 -17.97
CA LYS A 94 3.72 18.38 -19.43
C LYS A 94 2.44 17.80 -20.02
N SER A 95 1.93 16.72 -19.46
CA SER A 95 0.80 15.99 -20.00
C SER A 95 -0.56 16.57 -19.59
N ARG A 96 -0.65 17.14 -18.38
CA ARG A 96 -1.88 17.66 -17.77
C ARG A 96 -3.04 16.67 -17.72
N ASP A 97 -2.73 15.38 -17.80
CA ASP A 97 -3.73 14.32 -17.74
C ASP A 97 -3.96 13.84 -16.30
N LYS A 98 -5.10 13.18 -16.12
CA LYS A 98 -5.55 12.69 -14.82
C LYS A 98 -4.64 11.59 -14.27
N ASP A 99 -4.10 10.72 -15.11
CA ASP A 99 -3.31 9.57 -14.67
C ASP A 99 -1.93 10.02 -14.19
N SER A 100 -1.30 10.95 -14.90
CA SER A 100 -0.05 11.57 -14.43
C SER A 100 -0.23 12.34 -13.13
N PHE A 101 -1.37 13.03 -12.97
CA PHE A 101 -1.71 13.66 -11.68
C PHE A 101 -1.87 12.64 -10.55
N ILE A 102 -2.58 11.53 -10.80
CA ILE A 102 -2.75 10.44 -9.83
C ILE A 102 -1.39 9.84 -9.47
N ASN A 103 -0.51 9.62 -10.44
CA ASN A 103 0.84 9.12 -10.22
C ASN A 103 1.68 10.06 -9.35
N PHE A 104 1.66 11.36 -9.64
CA PHE A 104 2.34 12.36 -8.81
C PHE A 104 1.78 12.39 -7.38
N LYS A 105 0.45 12.41 -7.22
CA LYS A 105 -0.21 12.39 -5.91
C LYS A 105 0.15 11.13 -5.11
N ASN A 106 0.17 9.97 -5.76
CA ASN A 106 0.57 8.72 -5.13
C ASN A 106 2.04 8.76 -4.70
N ASN A 107 2.93 9.33 -5.51
CA ASN A 107 4.33 9.53 -5.16
C ASN A 107 4.48 10.40 -3.90
N ILE A 108 3.81 11.55 -3.84
CA ILE A 108 3.81 12.43 -2.66
C ILE A 108 3.30 11.69 -1.43
N ASN A 109 2.17 10.98 -1.52
CA ASN A 109 1.61 10.23 -0.40
C ASN A 109 2.58 9.13 0.10
N ASN A 110 3.19 8.39 -0.81
CA ASN A 110 4.16 7.35 -0.46
C ASN A 110 5.39 7.92 0.25
N LYS A 111 5.93 9.05 -0.24
CA LYS A 111 7.08 9.71 0.38
C LYS A 111 6.73 10.36 1.72
N TYR A 112 5.55 10.98 1.83
CA TYR A 112 5.01 11.50 3.09
C TYR A 112 4.95 10.41 4.15
N ILE A 113 4.32 9.27 3.84
CA ILE A 113 4.23 8.13 4.77
C ILE A 113 5.63 7.61 5.10
N TYR A 114 6.46 7.35 4.09
CA TYR A 114 7.82 6.81 4.29
C TYR A 114 8.66 7.66 5.24
N LEU A 115 8.69 8.98 5.03
CA LEU A 115 9.46 9.89 5.86
C LEU A 115 8.89 9.95 7.28
N ARG A 116 7.57 9.98 7.43
CA ARG A 116 6.91 9.94 8.73
C ARG A 116 7.32 8.71 9.55
N LYS A 117 7.41 7.54 8.92
CA LYS A 117 7.90 6.31 9.56
C LYS A 117 9.37 6.41 9.97
N ARG A 118 10.21 6.95 9.07
CA ARG A 118 11.65 7.09 9.28
C ARG A 118 12.01 8.08 10.39
N LEU A 119 11.24 9.16 10.50
CA LEU A 119 11.42 10.20 11.51
C LEU A 119 10.82 9.84 12.88
N GLY A 120 10.18 8.67 13.02
CA GLY A 120 9.68 8.20 14.31
C GLY A 120 8.38 8.86 14.78
N TYR A 121 7.60 9.45 13.87
CA TYR A 121 6.26 9.93 14.21
C TYR A 121 5.34 8.76 14.60
N LEU A 122 4.28 9.08 15.35
CA LEU A 122 3.30 8.11 15.82
C LEU A 122 2.70 7.30 14.66
N GLU A 123 2.92 5.98 14.73
CA GLU A 123 2.26 4.98 13.90
C GLU A 123 1.22 4.21 14.72
N PRO A 124 0.04 3.92 14.15
CA PRO A 124 -0.90 3.04 14.81
C PRO A 124 -0.30 1.64 14.93
N ASN A 125 -0.41 1.02 16.10
CA ASN A 125 -0.12 -0.39 16.23
C ASN A 125 -1.15 -1.23 15.43
N LEU A 126 -0.88 -2.52 15.21
CA LEU A 126 -1.77 -3.39 14.42
C LEU A 126 -3.21 -3.42 14.94
N ILE A 127 -3.37 -3.37 16.27
CA ILE A 127 -4.68 -3.37 16.92
C ILE A 127 -5.44 -2.07 16.63
N GLN A 128 -4.79 -0.92 16.76
CA GLN A 128 -5.36 0.39 16.45
C GLN A 128 -5.67 0.51 14.96
N ALA A 129 -4.74 0.11 14.09
CA ALA A 129 -4.95 0.08 12.64
C ALA A 129 -6.19 -0.75 12.29
N TYR A 130 -6.33 -1.96 12.84
CA TYR A 130 -7.52 -2.78 12.67
C TYR A 130 -8.77 -2.12 13.25
N THR A 131 -8.71 -1.60 14.48
CA THR A 131 -9.85 -1.06 15.22
C THR A 131 -10.49 0.12 14.50
N TYR A 132 -9.66 1.01 13.96
CA TYR A 132 -10.11 2.23 13.28
C TYR A 132 -10.25 2.08 11.76
N SER A 133 -9.91 0.92 11.18
CA SER A 133 -10.13 0.63 9.77
C SER A 133 -11.61 0.55 9.38
N SER A 134 -11.89 0.85 8.12
CA SER A 134 -13.24 0.74 7.55
C SER A 134 -13.76 -0.71 7.57
N LYS A 135 -15.07 -0.91 7.47
CA LYS A 135 -15.66 -2.28 7.42
C LYS A 135 -15.08 -3.12 6.27
N ASN A 136 -14.71 -2.48 5.15
CA ASN A 136 -14.03 -3.11 4.02
C ASN A 136 -12.63 -3.53 4.37
N GLU A 137 -11.81 -2.62 4.88
CA GLU A 137 -10.44 -2.92 5.29
C GLU A 137 -10.38 -4.01 6.37
N LYS A 138 -11.23 -3.93 7.41
CA LYS A 138 -11.30 -4.96 8.47
C LYS A 138 -11.53 -6.35 7.91
N SER A 139 -12.40 -6.47 6.91
CA SER A 139 -12.75 -7.75 6.29
C SER A 139 -11.64 -8.26 5.37
N VAL A 140 -10.96 -7.37 4.64
CA VAL A 140 -9.76 -7.74 3.87
C VAL A 140 -8.64 -8.20 4.81
N LEU A 141 -8.40 -7.51 5.93
CA LEU A 141 -7.39 -7.90 6.91
C LEU A 141 -7.70 -9.26 7.55
N ARG A 142 -8.97 -9.55 7.86
CA ARG A 142 -9.37 -10.88 8.35
C ARG A 142 -9.14 -11.96 7.30
N LEU A 143 -9.56 -11.76 6.06
CA LEU A 143 -9.29 -12.71 4.98
C LEU A 143 -7.81 -13.02 4.80
N VAL A 144 -6.95 -12.00 4.86
CA VAL A 144 -5.49 -12.21 4.80
C VAL A 144 -5.06 -13.12 5.96
N LEU A 145 -5.51 -12.83 7.18
CA LEU A 145 -5.16 -13.64 8.36
C LEU A 145 -5.71 -15.07 8.25
N GLU A 146 -6.95 -15.25 7.84
CA GLU A 146 -7.58 -16.56 7.62
C GLU A 146 -6.83 -17.38 6.57
N CYS A 147 -6.47 -16.77 5.44
CA CYS A 147 -5.64 -17.41 4.41
C CYS A 147 -4.27 -17.80 4.94
N THR A 148 -3.63 -16.96 5.78
CA THR A 148 -2.34 -17.32 6.38
C THR A 148 -2.46 -18.49 7.36
N VAL A 149 -3.51 -18.52 8.18
CA VAL A 149 -3.77 -19.64 9.11
C VAL A 149 -4.06 -20.91 8.32
N ALA A 150 -4.90 -20.84 7.29
CA ALA A 150 -5.19 -21.96 6.40
C ALA A 150 -3.90 -22.52 5.76
N TYR A 151 -3.03 -21.65 5.26
CA TYR A 151 -1.73 -22.06 4.70
C TYR A 151 -0.85 -22.76 5.74
N ILE A 152 -0.74 -22.22 6.95
CA ILE A 152 0.02 -22.85 8.05
C ILE A 152 -0.58 -24.20 8.43
N THR A 153 -1.91 -24.35 8.45
CA THR A 153 -2.55 -25.64 8.73
C THR A 153 -2.26 -26.69 7.65
N MET A 154 -2.18 -26.27 6.38
CA MET A 154 -1.80 -27.18 5.29
C MET A 154 -0.32 -27.59 5.36
N LEU A 155 0.57 -26.68 5.78
CA LEU A 155 1.97 -27.05 6.09
C LEU A 155 2.06 -27.99 7.29
N ALA A 156 1.22 -27.82 8.32
CA ALA A 156 1.17 -28.74 9.43
C ALA A 156 0.72 -30.14 8.99
N TYR A 157 -0.26 -30.22 8.08
CA TYR A 157 -0.71 -31.51 7.52
C TYR A 157 0.43 -32.33 6.90
N THR A 158 1.36 -31.69 6.18
CA THR A 158 2.48 -32.38 5.53
C THR A 158 3.59 -32.82 6.48
N LEU A 159 3.70 -32.19 7.66
CA LEU A 159 4.77 -32.45 8.62
C LEU A 159 4.38 -33.41 9.75
N LEU A 160 3.07 -33.54 10.05
CA LEU A 160 2.60 -34.37 11.16
C LEU A 160 2.22 -35.81 10.74
N SER A 161 2.16 -36.70 11.73
CA SER A 161 1.82 -38.12 11.55
C SER A 161 0.38 -38.35 11.10
N ALA A 162 0.14 -39.47 10.42
CA ALA A 162 -1.18 -39.83 9.87
C ALA A 162 -2.32 -39.86 10.91
N SER A 163 -2.01 -40.11 12.18
CA SER A 163 -2.99 -40.12 13.28
C SER A 163 -3.72 -38.80 13.50
N VAL A 164 -3.11 -37.66 13.14
CA VAL A 164 -3.70 -36.33 13.33
C VAL A 164 -4.25 -35.72 12.04
N HIS A 165 -4.07 -36.38 10.89
CA HIS A 165 -4.51 -35.88 9.58
C HIS A 165 -6.02 -35.65 9.53
N THR A 166 -6.81 -36.54 10.14
CA THR A 166 -8.28 -36.41 10.20
C THR A 166 -8.72 -35.15 10.93
N VAL A 167 -8.05 -34.77 12.02
CA VAL A 167 -8.37 -33.55 12.78
C VAL A 167 -7.99 -32.31 11.99
N ILE A 168 -6.80 -32.33 11.37
CA ILE A 168 -6.30 -31.19 10.57
C ILE A 168 -7.18 -30.94 9.34
N THR A 169 -7.68 -31.98 8.68
CA THR A 169 -8.59 -31.81 7.52
C THR A 169 -9.92 -31.18 7.91
N TRP A 170 -10.49 -31.54 9.07
CA TRP A 170 -11.71 -30.88 9.58
C TRP A 170 -11.47 -29.39 9.91
N ILE A 171 -10.33 -29.08 10.52
CA ILE A 171 -9.93 -27.68 10.80
C ILE A 171 -9.79 -26.92 9.47
N ALA A 172 -9.06 -27.46 8.51
CA ALA A 172 -8.87 -26.83 7.21
C ALA A 172 -10.20 -26.61 6.47
N PHE A 173 -11.10 -27.60 6.50
CA PHE A 173 -12.45 -27.48 5.91
C PHE A 173 -13.24 -26.34 6.56
N SER A 174 -13.23 -26.25 7.89
CA SER A 174 -13.92 -25.16 8.60
C SER A 174 -13.38 -23.77 8.22
N LEU A 175 -12.05 -23.62 8.08
CA LEU A 175 -11.41 -22.38 7.66
C LEU A 175 -11.82 -22.00 6.24
N ILE A 176 -11.89 -22.96 5.32
CA ILE A 176 -12.34 -22.73 3.95
C ILE A 176 -13.81 -22.24 3.95
N CYS A 177 -14.68 -22.85 4.75
CA CYS A 177 -16.07 -22.38 4.87
C CYS A 177 -16.15 -20.94 5.37
N ILE A 178 -15.35 -20.57 6.38
CA ILE A 178 -15.29 -19.20 6.91
C ILE A 178 -14.85 -18.21 5.82
N ILE A 179 -13.77 -18.54 5.08
CA ILE A 179 -13.25 -17.71 3.99
C ILE A 179 -14.32 -17.50 2.90
N ILE A 180 -15.05 -18.55 2.52
CA ILE A 180 -16.13 -18.47 1.52
C ILE A 180 -17.24 -17.53 2.01
N ILE A 181 -17.66 -17.66 3.28
CA ILE A 181 -18.69 -16.80 3.87
C ILE A 181 -18.21 -15.34 3.84
N GLU A 182 -16.98 -15.05 4.26
CA GLU A 182 -16.47 -13.68 4.27
C GLU A 182 -16.37 -13.10 2.85
N LEU A 183 -15.90 -13.87 1.86
CA LEU A 183 -15.89 -13.47 0.46
C LEU A 183 -17.29 -13.13 -0.07
N LEU A 184 -18.30 -13.94 0.24
CA LEU A 184 -19.69 -13.66 -0.13
C LEU A 184 -20.16 -12.35 0.52
N THR A 185 -19.90 -12.13 1.81
CA THR A 185 -20.30 -10.88 2.48
C THR A 185 -19.63 -9.64 1.87
N LEU A 186 -18.36 -9.73 1.48
CA LEU A 186 -17.65 -8.66 0.77
C LEU A 186 -18.28 -8.37 -0.59
N PHE A 187 -18.59 -9.42 -1.34
CA PHE A 187 -19.20 -9.32 -2.66
C PHE A 187 -20.55 -8.59 -2.59
N PHE A 188 -21.47 -9.05 -1.73
CA PHE A 188 -22.77 -8.41 -1.56
C PHE A 188 -22.65 -6.96 -1.08
N ARG A 189 -21.73 -6.66 -0.16
CA ARG A 189 -21.54 -5.28 0.33
C ARG A 189 -21.03 -4.34 -0.75
N ASN A 190 -20.11 -4.79 -1.59
CA ASN A 190 -19.59 -3.99 -2.72
C ASN A 190 -20.68 -3.72 -3.76
N ILE A 191 -21.53 -4.71 -4.06
CA ILE A 191 -22.70 -4.53 -4.94
C ILE A 191 -23.64 -3.46 -4.36
N LEU A 192 -23.97 -3.53 -3.07
CA LEU A 192 -24.85 -2.54 -2.43
C LEU A 192 -24.28 -1.12 -2.50
N ILE A 193 -22.96 -0.96 -2.31
CA ILE A 193 -22.30 0.35 -2.43
C ILE A 193 -22.39 0.87 -3.87
N TYR A 194 -22.18 0.00 -4.86
CA TYR A 194 -22.27 0.36 -6.27
C TYR A 194 -23.69 0.80 -6.66
N ILE A 195 -24.71 0.03 -6.27
CA ILE A 195 -26.13 0.39 -6.49
C ILE A 195 -26.45 1.75 -5.86
N ARG A 196 -26.00 2.01 -4.63
CA ARG A 196 -26.22 3.30 -3.95
C ARG A 196 -25.57 4.47 -4.70
N LYS A 197 -24.37 4.29 -5.28
CA LYS A 197 -23.72 5.32 -6.10
C LYS A 197 -24.52 5.63 -7.36
N ILE A 198 -25.03 4.61 -8.05
CA ILE A 198 -25.88 4.78 -9.24
C ILE A 198 -27.15 5.54 -8.88
N ILE A 199 -27.86 5.13 -7.83
CA ILE A 199 -29.10 5.80 -7.39
C ILE A 199 -28.83 7.28 -7.07
N LYS A 200 -27.71 7.59 -6.39
CA LYS A 200 -27.32 8.96 -6.08
C LYS A 200 -27.04 9.79 -7.34
N HIS A 201 -26.39 9.21 -8.34
CA HIS A 201 -26.12 9.86 -9.62
C HIS A 201 -27.41 10.14 -10.40
N ILE A 202 -28.35 9.18 -10.44
CA ILE A 202 -29.66 9.34 -11.07
C ILE A 202 -30.46 10.46 -10.39
N LYS A 203 -30.48 10.47 -9.04
CA LYS A 203 -31.19 11.49 -8.26
C LYS A 203 -30.60 12.90 -8.46
N SER A 204 -29.28 13.00 -8.61
CA SER A 204 -28.58 14.26 -8.92
C SER A 204 -28.94 14.78 -10.32
N ASN A 205 -28.89 13.92 -11.34
CA ASN A 205 -29.23 14.29 -12.72
C ASN A 205 -30.70 14.72 -12.86
N ASN A 206 -31.61 14.07 -12.15
CA ASN A 206 -33.04 14.42 -12.17
C ASN A 206 -33.33 15.76 -11.47
N LYS A 207 -32.48 16.20 -10.52
CA LYS A 207 -32.60 17.51 -9.86
C LYS A 207 -32.13 18.64 -10.77
N CYS A 208 -31.09 18.43 -11.59
CA CYS A 208 -30.62 19.40 -12.57
C CYS A 208 -31.56 19.58 -13.79
N ARG A 209 -32.41 18.59 -14.09
CA ARG A 209 -33.42 18.69 -15.18
C ARG A 209 -34.72 19.39 -14.79
N LYS A 210 -34.93 19.69 -13.51
CA LYS A 210 -36.16 20.33 -12.99
C LYS A 210 -35.99 21.82 -12.63
N ASN A 211 -34.78 22.36 -12.78
CA ASN A 211 -34.47 23.79 -12.75
C ASN A 211 -34.12 24.25 -14.17
#